data_AF-A0A3B8I278-F1
#
_entry.id   AF-A0A3B8I278-F1
#
_cell.length_a   1.000
_cell.length_b   1.000
_cell.length_c   1.000
_cell.angle_alpha   90.00
_cell.angle_beta   90.00
_cell.angle_gamma   90.00
#
_symmetry.space_group_name_H-M   'P 1'
#
loop_
_entity.id
_entity.type
_entity.pdbx_description
1 polymer ?
#
loop_
_entity_poly.entity_id
_entity_poly.type
_entity_poly.pdbx_seq_one_letter_code
_entity_poly.pdbx_strand_id
1 'polypeptide(L)'
;LPNCDLIVATSNAPDFLIYPQHLKPGCVVCDVARPADVSPEVYQTRDDLLVLEGGLVQYPNHISFGPNFGYREGVSLACLAETVLLALEGDYQHFSIGAKLPLETVAYLRHLGEKHGFSLAGLVMNGQEITDEDIE
;
A
#
# COMPACT_ATOMS: atom_id res chain seq x y z
N LEU A 1 -2.69 17.16 9.96
CA LEU A 1 -2.26 15.93 10.67
C LEU A 1 -2.75 15.87 12.12
N PRO A 2 -2.54 16.86 13.01
CA PRO A 2 -2.76 16.66 14.46
C PRO A 2 -4.22 16.44 14.89
N ASN A 3 -5.19 16.62 14.00
CA ASN A 3 -6.61 16.35 14.27
C ASN A 3 -7.14 15.13 13.51
N CYS A 4 -6.35 14.50 12.65
CA CYS A 4 -6.78 13.40 11.78
C CYS A 4 -6.80 12.07 12.54
N ASP A 5 -7.89 11.31 12.44
CA ASP A 5 -7.97 9.92 12.92
C ASP A 5 -7.34 8.92 11.93
N LEU A 6 -7.43 9.24 10.64
CA LEU A 6 -6.88 8.47 9.54
C LEU A 6 -6.08 9.40 8.62
N ILE A 7 -4.87 8.98 8.26
CA ILE A 7 -4.00 9.65 7.30
C ILE A 7 -3.69 8.66 6.20
N VAL A 8 -3.85 9.08 4.94
CA VAL A 8 -3.39 8.31 3.77
C VAL A 8 -2.24 9.11 3.14
N ALA A 9 -1.04 8.56 3.18
CA ALA A 9 0.18 9.19 2.68
C ALA A 9 0.55 8.59 1.32
N THR A 10 0.65 9.44 0.30
CA THR A 10 0.84 9.05 -1.10
C THR A 10 1.77 10.02 -1.83
N SER A 11 2.77 10.56 -1.14
CA SER A 11 3.68 11.52 -1.75
C SER A 11 4.74 10.82 -2.63
N ASN A 12 5.50 11.62 -3.35
CA ASN A 12 6.71 11.20 -4.06
C ASN A 12 7.98 11.87 -3.48
N ALA A 13 7.90 12.32 -2.23
CA ALA A 13 8.99 13.01 -1.58
C ALA A 13 10.19 12.06 -1.37
N PRO A 14 11.44 12.56 -1.53
CA PRO A 14 12.63 11.77 -1.22
C PRO A 14 12.87 11.66 0.29
N ASP A 15 12.33 12.60 1.07
CA ASP A 15 12.50 12.71 2.52
C ASP A 15 11.21 12.34 3.25
N PHE A 16 11.32 11.92 4.51
CA PHE A 16 10.16 11.68 5.36
C PHE A 16 9.36 12.97 5.61
N LEU A 17 8.04 12.86 5.54
CA LEU A 17 7.10 13.97 5.73
C LEU A 17 6.36 13.87 7.07
N ILE A 18 6.19 12.66 7.60
CA ILE A 18 5.39 12.39 8.80
C ILE A 18 6.33 11.96 9.92
N TYR A 19 6.32 12.74 11.01
CA TYR A 19 7.13 12.55 12.22
C TYR A 19 6.22 12.39 13.44
N PRO A 20 6.72 11.87 14.58
CA PRO A 20 5.89 11.56 15.75
C PRO A 20 5.02 12.73 16.22
N GLN A 21 5.56 13.94 16.26
CA GLN A 21 4.86 15.16 16.71
C GLN A 21 3.70 15.59 15.81
N HIS A 22 3.59 15.04 14.59
CA HIS A 22 2.49 15.36 13.68
C HIS A 22 1.23 14.53 13.96
N LEU A 23 1.38 13.42 14.70
CA LEU A 23 0.37 12.37 14.84
C LEU A 23 -0.29 12.43 16.22
N LYS A 24 -1.62 12.46 16.25
CA LYS A 24 -2.38 12.34 17.49
C LYS A 24 -2.42 10.87 17.98
N PRO A 25 -2.55 10.62 19.28
CA PRO A 25 -2.74 9.27 19.80
C PRO A 25 -3.93 8.54 19.17
N GLY A 26 -3.77 7.25 18.90
CA GLY A 26 -4.77 6.39 18.26
C GLY A 26 -4.97 6.66 16.77
N CYS A 27 -4.13 7.48 16.14
CA CYS A 27 -4.21 7.74 14.70
C CYS A 27 -3.76 6.51 13.91
N VAL A 28 -4.50 6.21 12.83
CA VAL A 28 -4.12 5.23 11.82
C VAL A 28 -3.46 5.94 10.64
N VAL A 29 -2.34 5.44 10.16
CA VAL A 29 -1.64 5.95 8.97
C VAL A 29 -1.54 4.82 7.95
N CYS A 30 -2.02 5.05 6.73
CA CYS A 30 -1.80 4.18 5.59
C CYS A 30 -0.75 4.83 4.68
N ASP A 31 0.49 4.35 4.74
CA ASP A 31 1.62 4.86 3.98
C ASP A 31 1.82 4.05 2.69
N VAL A 32 1.28 4.58 1.60
CA VAL A 32 1.35 4.01 0.24
C VAL A 32 2.61 4.50 -0.48
N ALA A 33 3.28 5.55 0.03
CA ALA A 33 4.37 6.21 -0.66
C ALA A 33 5.61 5.31 -0.75
N ARG A 34 6.34 5.43 -1.86
CA ARG A 34 7.63 4.76 -2.08
C ARG A 34 8.62 5.76 -2.69
N PRO A 35 9.68 6.19 -1.97
CA PRO A 35 10.03 5.87 -0.56
C PRO A 35 8.93 6.23 0.45
N ALA A 36 8.98 5.63 1.65
CA ALA A 36 7.97 5.83 2.68
C ALA A 36 7.90 7.29 3.17
N ASP A 37 6.69 7.80 3.39
CA ASP A 37 6.46 9.15 3.92
C ASP A 37 6.64 9.22 5.44
N VAL A 38 6.44 8.10 6.15
CA VAL A 38 6.53 8.01 7.61
C VAL A 38 7.98 7.77 8.06
N SER A 39 8.48 8.64 8.94
CA SER A 39 9.80 8.52 9.54
C SER A 39 9.94 7.25 10.39
N PRO A 40 11.08 6.54 10.34
CA PRO A 40 11.38 5.43 11.24
C PRO A 40 11.26 5.76 12.74
N GLU A 41 11.41 7.03 13.09
CA GLU A 41 11.25 7.54 14.47
C GLU A 41 9.84 7.28 15.02
N VAL A 42 8.82 7.23 14.15
CA VAL A 42 7.44 6.92 14.57
C VAL A 42 7.36 5.55 15.22
N TYR A 43 7.90 4.51 14.57
CA TYR A 43 7.92 3.15 15.11
C TYR A 43 8.78 3.00 16.38
N GLN A 44 9.74 3.91 16.61
CA GLN A 44 10.66 3.85 17.74
C GLN A 44 10.12 4.57 18.99
N THR A 45 9.23 5.53 18.81
CA THR A 45 8.83 6.47 19.87
C THR A 45 7.33 6.43 20.19
N ARG A 46 6.53 5.77 19.35
CA ARG A 46 5.07 5.72 19.46
C ARG A 46 4.58 4.28 19.39
N ASP A 47 3.98 3.83 20.48
CA ASP A 47 3.28 2.54 20.62
C ASP A 47 1.75 2.70 20.52
N ASP A 48 1.27 3.94 20.42
CA ASP A 48 -0.14 4.33 20.40
C ASP A 48 -0.67 4.63 18.98
N LEU A 49 0.00 4.15 17.94
CA LEU A 49 -0.30 4.42 16.53
C LEU A 49 -0.30 3.13 15.72
N LEU A 50 -1.19 3.06 14.72
CA LEU A 50 -1.19 1.98 13.73
C LEU A 50 -0.69 2.53 12.38
N VAL A 51 0.50 2.12 11.96
CA VAL A 51 1.08 2.54 10.67
C VAL A 51 1.13 1.35 9.72
N LEU A 52 0.29 1.39 8.69
CA LEU A 52 0.12 0.33 7.70
C LEU A 52 0.82 0.70 6.40
N GLU A 53 1.57 -0.24 5.83
CA GLU A 53 2.03 -0.14 4.46
C GLU A 53 0.86 -0.33 3.50
N GLY A 54 0.55 0.72 2.73
CA GLY A 54 -0.54 0.72 1.78
C GLY A 54 -0.15 0.21 0.39
N GLY A 55 -1.16 -0.14 -0.40
CA GLY A 55 -0.96 -0.53 -1.80
C GLY A 55 -0.36 -1.93 -1.98
N LEU A 56 -0.54 -2.83 -1.01
CA LEU A 56 -0.12 -4.23 -1.12
C LEU A 56 -1.26 -5.11 -1.66
N VAL A 57 -0.91 -5.95 -2.62
CA VAL A 57 -1.86 -6.83 -3.34
C VAL A 57 -1.40 -8.27 -3.22
N GLN A 58 -2.33 -9.17 -2.89
CA GLN A 58 -2.12 -10.61 -2.83
C GLN A 58 -2.53 -11.26 -4.15
N TYR A 59 -1.60 -11.97 -4.79
CA TYR A 59 -1.83 -12.82 -5.95
C TYR A 59 -2.53 -14.12 -5.55
N PRO A 60 -3.25 -14.77 -6.49
CA PRO A 60 -3.85 -16.10 -6.25
C PRO A 60 -2.81 -17.21 -6.06
N ASN A 61 -1.55 -16.98 -6.44
CA ASN A 61 -0.47 -17.95 -6.37
C ASN A 61 0.73 -17.38 -5.59
N HIS A 62 1.51 -18.26 -4.96
CA HIS A 62 2.78 -17.92 -4.32
C HIS A 62 3.86 -17.74 -5.39
N ILE A 63 3.87 -16.57 -6.03
CA ILE A 63 4.82 -16.20 -7.07
C ILE A 63 5.39 -14.81 -6.82
N SER A 64 6.61 -14.58 -7.29
CA SER A 64 7.24 -13.27 -7.35
C SER A 64 7.82 -13.03 -8.74
N PHE A 65 7.73 -11.80 -9.22
CA PHE A 65 8.34 -11.37 -10.47
C PHE A 65 9.57 -10.52 -10.16
N GLY A 66 10.76 -11.09 -10.29
CA GLY A 66 12.02 -10.40 -9.96
C GLY A 66 12.16 -10.09 -8.45
N PRO A 67 12.95 -9.07 -8.08
CA PRO A 67 13.08 -8.62 -6.70
C PRO A 67 11.76 -8.07 -6.15
N ASN A 68 11.30 -8.59 -5.00
CA ASN A 68 9.97 -8.27 -4.44
C ASN A 68 9.99 -7.22 -3.31
N PHE A 69 10.99 -6.33 -3.29
CA PHE A 69 11.09 -5.22 -2.31
C PHE A 69 11.03 -5.64 -0.82
N GLY A 70 11.33 -6.89 -0.51
CA GLY A 70 11.25 -7.44 0.85
C GLY A 70 9.93 -8.11 1.20
N TYR A 71 8.92 -8.07 0.32
CA TYR A 71 7.65 -8.78 0.54
C TYR A 71 7.78 -10.28 0.23
N ARG A 72 6.98 -11.09 0.93
CA ARG A 72 6.90 -12.54 0.67
C ARG A 72 6.31 -12.85 -0.71
N GLU A 73 6.56 -14.07 -1.19
CA GLU A 73 5.98 -14.54 -2.44
C GLU A 73 4.44 -14.49 -2.42
N GLY A 74 3.88 -14.05 -3.54
CA GLY A 74 2.45 -13.82 -3.71
C GLY A 74 1.97 -12.44 -3.24
N VAL A 75 2.83 -11.57 -2.69
CA VAL A 75 2.46 -10.18 -2.37
C VAL A 75 3.27 -9.21 -3.23
N SER A 76 2.64 -8.20 -3.80
CA SER A 76 3.31 -7.16 -4.60
C SER A 76 2.69 -5.77 -4.39
N LEU A 77 3.36 -4.74 -4.91
CA LEU A 77 2.82 -3.38 -4.96
C LEU A 77 1.71 -3.27 -6.02
N ALA A 78 0.67 -2.49 -5.72
CA ALA A 78 -0.51 -2.33 -6.57
C ALA A 78 -0.18 -1.84 -8.00
N CYS A 79 0.82 -0.98 -8.16
CA CYS A 79 1.26 -0.51 -9.48
C CYS A 79 1.89 -1.62 -10.34
N LEU A 80 2.56 -2.59 -9.70
CA LEU A 80 3.07 -3.78 -10.39
C LEU A 80 1.91 -4.75 -10.69
N ALA A 81 1.00 -4.94 -9.74
CA ALA A 81 -0.19 -5.77 -9.93
C ALA A 81 -1.07 -5.26 -11.09
N GLU A 82 -1.24 -3.95 -11.25
CA GLU A 82 -1.92 -3.35 -12.42
C GLU A 82 -1.29 -3.82 -13.73
N THR A 83 0.04 -3.81 -13.82
CA THR A 83 0.75 -4.27 -15.02
C THR A 83 0.48 -5.75 -15.30
N VAL A 84 0.43 -6.60 -14.26
CA VAL A 84 0.11 -8.02 -14.40
C VAL A 84 -1.34 -8.22 -14.85
N LEU A 85 -2.30 -7.52 -14.25
CA LEU A 85 -3.72 -7.63 -14.61
C LEU A 85 -3.98 -7.23 -16.07
N LEU A 86 -3.39 -6.12 -16.52
CA LEU A 86 -3.48 -5.67 -17.90
C LEU A 86 -2.84 -6.66 -18.88
N ALA A 87 -1.70 -7.25 -18.51
CA ALA A 87 -1.05 -8.28 -19.31
C ALA A 87 -1.89 -9.57 -19.41
N LEU A 88 -2.57 -9.97 -18.34
CA LEU A 88 -3.48 -11.13 -18.33
C LEU A 88 -4.71 -10.92 -19.22
N GLU A 89 -5.21 -9.69 -19.33
CA GLU A 89 -6.29 -9.34 -20.28
C GLU A 89 -5.81 -9.15 -21.72
N GLY A 90 -4.49 -9.04 -21.95
CA GLY A 90 -3.96 -8.61 -23.24
C GLY A 90 -4.31 -7.15 -23.56
N ASP A 91 -4.62 -6.34 -22.54
CA ASP A 91 -5.05 -4.95 -22.67
C ASP A 91 -3.87 -4.01 -22.41
N TYR A 92 -3.21 -3.62 -23.50
CA TYR A 92 -1.97 -2.83 -23.44
C TYR A 92 -2.19 -1.31 -23.56
N GLN A 93 -3.35 -0.83 -23.13
CA GLN A 93 -3.65 0.62 -23.10
C GLN A 93 -3.00 1.32 -21.90
N HIS A 94 -2.95 2.65 -21.97
CA HIS A 94 -2.40 3.50 -20.91
C HIS A 94 -3.50 3.95 -19.94
N PHE A 95 -3.71 3.21 -18.84
CA PHE A 95 -4.81 3.45 -17.89
C PHE A 95 -4.53 4.53 -16.84
N SER A 96 -3.31 4.57 -16.29
CA SER A 96 -2.97 5.36 -15.10
C SER A 96 -1.90 6.43 -15.37
N ILE A 97 -2.06 7.20 -16.46
CA ILE A 97 -1.11 8.26 -16.84
C ILE A 97 -1.53 9.63 -16.28
N GLY A 98 -0.58 10.28 -15.60
CA GLY A 98 -0.75 11.63 -15.06
C GLY A 98 -1.42 11.64 -13.68
N ALA A 99 -1.80 12.84 -13.21
CA ALA A 99 -2.31 13.04 -11.85
C ALA A 99 -3.81 12.77 -11.68
N LYS A 100 -4.54 12.51 -12.78
CA LYS A 100 -5.99 12.29 -12.74
C LYS A 100 -6.27 10.85 -13.15
N LEU A 101 -6.75 10.06 -12.20
CA LEU A 101 -7.20 8.69 -12.44
C LEU A 101 -8.74 8.68 -12.50
N PRO A 102 -9.33 8.31 -13.64
CA PRO A 102 -10.79 8.19 -13.74
C PRO A 102 -11.32 7.05 -12.86
N LEU A 103 -12.51 7.24 -12.28
CA LEU A 103 -13.11 6.23 -11.39
C LEU A 103 -13.47 4.95 -12.16
N GLU A 104 -13.81 5.07 -13.43
CA GLU A 104 -14.03 3.94 -14.33
C GLU A 104 -12.79 3.07 -14.48
N THR A 105 -11.58 3.66 -14.52
CA THR A 105 -10.32 2.91 -14.54
C THR A 105 -10.14 2.14 -13.24
N VAL A 106 -10.41 2.76 -12.09
CA VAL A 106 -10.34 2.09 -10.77
C VAL A 106 -11.32 0.92 -10.71
N ALA A 107 -12.56 1.13 -11.16
CA ALA A 107 -13.58 0.07 -11.20
C ALA A 107 -13.19 -1.07 -12.15
N TYR A 108 -12.61 -0.75 -13.30
CA TYR A 108 -12.11 -1.72 -14.26
C TYR A 108 -10.99 -2.58 -13.66
N LEU A 109 -9.95 -1.95 -13.11
CA LEU A 109 -8.83 -2.67 -12.47
C LEU A 109 -9.29 -3.53 -11.29
N ARG A 110 -10.25 -3.04 -10.49
CA ARG A 110 -10.90 -3.85 -9.45
C ARG A 110 -11.58 -5.08 -10.02
N HIS A 111 -12.36 -4.92 -11.09
CA HIS A 111 -13.02 -6.05 -11.76
C HIS A 111 -12.01 -7.07 -12.29
N LEU A 112 -10.89 -6.62 -12.87
CA LEU A 112 -9.82 -7.52 -13.30
C LEU A 112 -9.19 -8.26 -12.11
N GLY A 113 -8.96 -7.56 -11.00
CA GLY A 113 -8.46 -8.16 -9.77
C GLY A 113 -9.36 -9.29 -9.28
N GLU A 114 -10.67 -9.03 -9.19
CA GLU A 114 -11.67 -10.04 -8.81
C GLU A 114 -11.70 -11.22 -9.82
N LYS A 115 -11.67 -10.92 -11.13
CA LYS A 115 -11.67 -11.93 -12.21
C LYS A 115 -10.45 -12.87 -12.14
N HIS A 116 -9.27 -12.35 -11.84
CA HIS A 116 -8.01 -13.11 -11.80
C HIS A 116 -7.64 -13.60 -10.40
N GLY A 117 -8.50 -13.40 -9.39
CA GLY A 117 -8.27 -13.89 -8.03
C GLY A 117 -7.25 -13.10 -7.22
N PHE A 118 -7.01 -11.84 -7.57
CA PHE A 118 -6.20 -10.92 -6.78
C PHE A 118 -7.04 -10.39 -5.62
N SER A 119 -6.40 -10.12 -4.49
CA SER A 119 -7.07 -9.61 -3.29
C SER A 119 -6.19 -8.60 -2.54
N LEU A 120 -6.77 -7.95 -1.54
CA LEU A 120 -5.99 -7.12 -0.61
C LEU A 120 -5.03 -8.02 0.19
N ALA A 121 -3.77 -7.64 0.27
CA ALA A 121 -2.79 -8.37 1.08
C ALA A 121 -3.05 -8.20 2.59
N GLY A 122 -2.39 -9.03 3.39
CA GLY A 122 -2.38 -8.87 4.85
C GLY A 122 -1.80 -7.51 5.26
N LEU A 123 -2.12 -7.09 6.49
CA LEU A 123 -1.63 -5.85 7.06
C LEU A 123 -0.13 -5.96 7.31
N VAL A 124 0.61 -4.91 6.97
CA VAL A 124 2.07 -4.84 7.18
C VAL A 124 2.40 -3.56 7.91
N MET A 125 3.21 -3.66 8.97
CA MET A 125 3.75 -2.53 9.72
C MET A 125 5.26 -2.72 9.87
N ASN A 126 6.04 -1.70 9.48
CA ASN A 126 7.50 -1.71 9.57
C ASN A 126 8.15 -2.96 8.94
N GLY A 127 7.66 -3.37 7.75
CA GLY A 127 8.15 -4.55 7.03
C GLY A 127 7.73 -5.91 7.61
N GLN A 128 6.86 -5.94 8.63
CA GLN A 128 6.36 -7.17 9.24
C GLN A 128 4.85 -7.30 9.03
N GLU A 129 4.38 -8.49 8.65
CA GLU A 129 2.94 -8.79 8.63
C GLU A 129 2.41 -8.79 10.07
N ILE A 130 1.27 -8.15 10.28
CA ILE A 130 0.59 -8.06 11.57
C ILE A 130 -0.82 -8.64 11.49
N THR A 131 -1.31 -9.09 12.63
CA THR A 131 -2.62 -9.72 12.82
C THR A 131 -3.54 -8.82 13.63
N ASP A 132 -4.82 -9.19 13.74
CA ASP A 132 -5.77 -8.46 14.61
C ASP A 132 -5.32 -8.50 16.09
N GLU A 133 -4.66 -9.58 16.54
CA GLU A 133 -4.10 -9.70 17.89
C GLU A 133 -2.96 -8.70 18.17
N ASP A 134 -2.25 -8.27 17.14
CA ASP A 134 -1.18 -7.26 17.27
C ASP A 134 -1.73 -5.83 17.34
N ILE A 135 -3.02 -5.64 17.02
CA ILE A 135 -3.71 -4.33 16.99
C ILE A 135 -4.50 -4.07 18.27
N GLU A 136 -4.93 -5.13 18.98
CA GLU A 136 -5.66 -5.07 20.26
C GLU A 136 -4.79 -4.64 21.46
#